data_AF-A0A3N5KRA5-F1
#
_entry.id   AF-A0A3N5KRA5-F1
#
_cell.length_a   1.000
_cell.length_b   1.000
_cell.length_c   1.000
_cell.angle_alpha   90.00
_cell.angle_beta   90.00
_cell.angle_gamma   90.00
#
_symmetry.space_group_name_H-M   'P 1'
#
loop_
_entity.id
_entity.type
_entity.pdbx_description
1 polymer ?
#
loop_
_entity_poly.entity_id
_entity_poly.type
_entity_poly.pdbx_seq_one_letter_code
_entity_poly.pdbx_strand_id
1 'polypeptide(L)' 'MEEEKKEIQPTFGEYQGKPIIRIPTVDNPNPETTWHWMSFGKNKAKAIVKYIDAIKKFAEE' A
#
# COMPACT_ATOMS: atom_id res chain seq x y z
N MET A 1 -2.81 -26.10 12.61
CA MET A 1 -1.64 -25.28 12.27
C MET A 1 -2.13 -23.85 12.30
N GLU A 2 -1.81 -23.10 13.35
CA GLU A 2 -1.93 -21.64 13.32
C GLU A 2 -0.95 -21.17 12.25
N GLU A 3 -1.43 -20.94 11.04
CA GLU A 3 -0.70 -20.17 10.05
C GLU A 3 -0.47 -18.79 10.67
N GLU A 4 0.76 -18.53 11.12
CA GLU A 4 1.24 -17.19 11.40
C GLU A 4 0.83 -16.32 10.20
N LYS A 5 -0.18 -15.47 10.39
CA LYS A 5 -0.54 -14.44 9.42
C LYS A 5 0.69 -13.55 9.26
N LYS A 6 1.53 -13.87 8.27
CA LYS A 6 2.63 -12.99 7.88
C LYS A 6 2.00 -11.66 7.51
N GLU A 7 2.23 -10.65 8.33
CA GLU A 7 1.81 -9.28 8.03
C GLU A 7 2.44 -8.88 6.70
N ILE A 8 1.61 -8.74 5.67
CA ILE A 8 2.09 -8.42 4.34
C ILE A 8 2.50 -6.95 4.32
N GLN A 9 3.78 -6.73 4.04
CA GLN A 9 4.40 -5.40 4.05
C GLN A 9 4.21 -4.68 2.71
N PRO A 10 4.26 -3.34 2.70
CA PRO A 10 4.37 -2.56 1.47
C PRO A 10 5.56 -3.00 0.63
N THR A 11 5.37 -3.09 -0.69
CA THR A 11 6.43 -3.48 -1.63
C THR A 11 6.76 -2.33 -2.58
N PHE A 12 8.05 -2.17 -2.88
CA PHE A 12 8.52 -1.25 -3.91
C PHE A 12 8.66 -2.00 -5.23
N GLY A 13 8.36 -1.33 -6.33
CA GLY A 13 8.52 -1.88 -7.66
C GLY A 13 8.63 -0.82 -8.73
N GLU A 14 8.57 -1.26 -9.97
CA GLU A 14 8.61 -0.40 -11.14
C GLU A 14 7.39 -0.68 -12.02
N TYR A 15 6.82 0.38 -12.57
CA TYR A 15 5.77 0.30 -13.56
C TYR A 15 6.06 1.28 -14.69
N GLN A 16 6.25 0.77 -15.91
CA GLN A 16 6.59 1.56 -17.10
C GLN A 16 7.82 2.46 -16.89
N GLY A 17 8.89 1.93 -16.28
CA GLY A 17 10.12 2.70 -16.01
C GLY A 17 10.00 3.71 -14.87
N LYS A 18 8.88 3.71 -14.12
CA LYS A 18 8.64 4.64 -13.00
C LYS A 18 8.55 3.88 -11.67
N PRO A 19 9.19 4.39 -10.60
CA PRO A 19 9.11 3.76 -9.29
C PRO A 19 7.70 3.91 -8.70
N ILE A 20 7.18 2.79 -8.20
CA ILE A 20 5.89 2.70 -7.53
C ILE A 20 6.04 1.99 -6.17
N ILE A 21 5.11 2.27 -5.27
CA ILE A 21 4.87 1.50 -4.05
C ILE A 21 3.53 0.80 -4.17
N ARG A 22 3.44 -0.42 -3.66
CA ARG A 22 2.21 -1.21 -3.55
C ARG A 22 1.93 -1.48 -2.08
N ILE A 23 0.73 -1.13 -1.64
CA ILE A 23 0.27 -1.31 -0.27
C ILE A 23 -0.94 -2.25 -0.30
N PRO A 24 -0.98 -3.28 0.54
CA PRO A 24 -2.17 -4.13 0.63
C PRO A 24 -3.38 -3.36 1.17
N THR A 25 -4.56 -3.64 0.62
CA THR A 25 -5.83 -3.00 0.99
C THR A 25 -6.78 -3.91 1.77
N VAL A 26 -6.38 -5.16 2.01
CA VAL A 26 -7.16 -6.18 2.72
C VAL A 26 -6.27 -6.88 3.74
N ASP A 27 -6.86 -7.49 4.77
CA ASP A 27 -6.13 -8.14 5.86
C ASP A 27 -5.35 -9.40 5.43
N ASN A 28 -5.77 -10.06 4.35
CA ASN A 28 -5.10 -11.23 3.80
C ASN A 28 -4.81 -11.09 2.28
N PRO A 29 -3.86 -10.21 1.90
CA PRO A 29 -3.67 -9.81 0.52
C PRO A 29 -2.87 -10.86 -0.25
N ASN A 30 -3.51 -11.60 -1.16
CA ASN A 30 -2.80 -12.46 -2.11
C ASN A 30 -1.92 -11.62 -3.08
N PRO A 31 -0.60 -11.87 -3.20
CA PRO A 31 0.32 -11.16 -4.10
C PRO A 31 -0.02 -11.30 -5.60
N GLU A 32 -0.69 -12.37 -5.99
CA GLU A 32 -1.13 -12.61 -7.37
C GLU A 32 -2.42 -11.85 -7.71
N THR A 33 -3.13 -11.36 -6.69
CA THR A 33 -4.44 -10.74 -6.83
C THR A 33 -4.32 -9.21 -6.87
N THR A 34 -4.37 -8.62 -8.06
CA THR A 34 -4.09 -7.19 -8.26
C THR A 34 -5.01 -6.25 -7.47
N TRP A 35 -6.27 -6.62 -7.24
CA TRP A 35 -7.24 -5.76 -6.51
C TRP A 35 -7.04 -5.74 -4.99
N HIS A 36 -6.20 -6.62 -4.44
CA HIS A 36 -5.76 -6.56 -3.04
C HIS A 36 -4.67 -5.51 -2.78
N TRP A 37 -4.19 -4.82 -3.83
CA TRP A 37 -3.05 -3.91 -3.74
C TRP A 37 -3.38 -2.53 -4.30
N MET A 38 -3.19 -1.50 -3.48
CA MET A 38 -3.17 -0.12 -3.91
C MET A 38 -1.76 0.24 -4.37
N SER A 39 -1.60 0.56 -5.66
CA SER A 39 -0.31 0.95 -6.23
C SER A 39 -0.28 2.43 -6.59
N PHE A 40 0.80 3.13 -6.23
CA PHE A 40 0.97 4.53 -6.63
C PHE A 40 2.44 4.94 -6.78
N GLY A 41 2.67 5.94 -7.64
CA GLY A 41 4.01 6.47 -7.90
C GLY A 41 4.47 7.53 -6.91
N LYS A 42 5.74 7.93 -7.04
CA LYS A 42 6.43 8.89 -6.16
C LYS A 42 5.68 10.22 -5.94
N ASN A 43 5.00 10.75 -6.96
CA ASN A 43 4.25 12.01 -6.81
C ASN A 43 3.08 11.89 -5.83
N LYS A 44 2.32 10.79 -5.93
CA LYS A 44 1.23 10.49 -5.00
C LYS A 44 1.78 10.22 -3.59
N ALA A 45 2.89 9.48 -3.50
CA ALA A 45 3.55 9.22 -2.22
C ALA A 45 3.96 10.53 -1.50
N LYS A 46 4.55 11.49 -2.23
CA LYS A 46 4.89 12.81 -1.67
C LYS A 46 3.66 13.58 -1.15
N ALA A 47 2.55 13.53 -1.89
CA ALA A 47 1.32 14.17 -1.45
C ALA A 47 0.75 13.52 -0.18
N ILE A 48 0.75 12.18 -0.12
CA ILE A 48 0.30 11.42 1.06
C ILE A 48 1.16 11.79 2.28
N VAL A 49 2.49 11.79 2.14
CA VAL A 49 3.39 12.17 3.25
C VAL A 49 3.16 13.61 3.69
N LYS A 50 2.96 14.54 2.74
CA LYS A 50 2.71 15.95 3.06
C LYS A 50 1.42 16.16 3.87
N TYR A 51 0.40 15.34 3.63
CA TYR A 51 -0.91 15.47 4.26
C TYR A 51 -1.24 14.29 5.18
N ILE A 52 -0.22 13.59 5.70
CA ILE A 52 -0.41 12.33 6.41
C ILE A 52 -1.27 12.50 7.66
N ASP A 53 -1.17 13.63 8.36
CA ASP A 53 -1.97 13.88 9.56
C ASP A 53 -3.45 14.08 9.25
N ALA A 54 -3.76 14.76 8.14
CA ALA A 54 -5.14 14.90 7.67
C ALA A 54 -5.72 13.55 7.20
N ILE A 55 -4.90 12.73 6.54
CA ILE A 55 -5.29 11.38 6.10
C ILE A 55 -5.52 10.46 7.30
N LYS A 56 -4.65 10.50 8.32
CA LYS A 56 -4.84 9.74 9.57
C LYS A 56 -6.14 10.10 10.24
N LYS A 57 -6.39 11.40 10.42
CA LYS A 57 -7.65 11.88 10.99
C LYS A 57 -8.87 11.37 10.21
N PHE A 58 -8.82 11.42 8.88
CA PHE A 58 -9.89 10.92 8.03
C PHE A 58 -10.06 9.38 8.10
N ALA A 59 -8.99 8.63 8.34
CA ALA A 59 -9.05 7.17 8.43
C ALA A 59 -9.53 6.66 9.80
N GLU A 60 -9.48 7.51 10.82
CA GLU A 60 -9.99 7.23 12.17
C GLU A 60 -11.45 7.65 12.37
N GLU A 61 -12.02 8.43 11.44
CA GLU A 61 -13.46 8.76 11.35
C GLU A 61 -14.26 7.62 10.69
#